data_AF-A0ABD1ISX5-F1
#
_entry.id   AF-A0ABD1ISX5-F1
#
_cell.length_a   1.000
_cell.length_b   1.000
_cell.length_c   1.000
_cell.angle_alpha   90.00
_cell.angle_beta   90.00
_cell.angle_gamma   90.00
#
_symmetry.space_group_name_H-M   'P 1'
#
loop_
_entity.id
_entity.type
_entity.pdbx_description
1 polymer ?
#
loop_
_entity_poly.entity_id
_entity_poly.type
_entity_poly.pdbx_seq_one_letter_code
_entity_poly.pdbx_strand_id
1 'polypeptide(L)'
;MGWNAKSWSLYFSPIGYSVYHNNKHTAIPAPSPRSRRVGVYLDWPAGTLSFYSVSSDTLTHLHTFHSTFTEPLYPGFWVDYDSSVSLCQIT
;
A
#
# COMPACT_ATOMS: atom_id res chain seq x y z
N MET A 1 -10.58 -3.15 -3.52
CA MET A 1 -9.65 -4.13 -2.89
C MET A 1 -9.60 -3.87 -1.39
N GLY A 2 -9.40 -4.89 -0.55
CA GLY A 2 -9.38 -4.75 0.92
C GLY A 2 -10.73 -5.04 1.61
N TRP A 3 -11.75 -5.45 0.86
CA TRP A 3 -13.10 -5.76 1.37
C TRP A 3 -13.30 -7.23 1.75
N ASN A 4 -12.22 -8.00 1.86
CA ASN A 4 -12.24 -9.38 2.32
C ASN A 4 -10.92 -9.73 2.99
N ALA A 5 -10.86 -10.91 3.60
CA ALA A 5 -9.67 -11.41 4.29
C ALA A 5 -8.51 -11.80 3.34
N LYS A 6 -8.74 -11.85 2.02
CA LYS A 6 -7.75 -12.24 1.01
C LYS A 6 -7.09 -11.05 0.29
N SER A 7 -7.39 -9.83 0.72
CA SER A 7 -6.84 -8.63 0.08
C SER A 7 -6.46 -7.56 1.10
N TRP A 8 -5.40 -6.83 0.75
CA TRP A 8 -4.85 -5.71 1.50
C TRP A 8 -4.62 -4.58 0.51
N SER A 9 -4.96 -3.36 0.88
CA SER A 9 -4.71 -2.21 0.01
C SER A 9 -4.35 -0.97 0.80
N LEU A 10 -3.49 -0.16 0.18
CA LEU A 10 -3.31 1.23 0.52
C LEU A 10 -4.15 2.06 -0.46
N TYR A 11 -4.92 3.00 0.07
CA TYR A 11 -5.69 3.96 -0.68
C TYR A 11 -5.08 5.35 -0.47
N PHE A 12 -4.90 6.09 -1.56
CA PHE A 12 -4.41 7.46 -1.55
C PHE A 12 -5.53 8.41 -1.97
N SER A 13 -5.66 9.53 -1.26
CA SER A 13 -6.63 10.57 -1.56
C SER A 13 -6.06 11.97 -1.28
N PRO A 14 -6.72 13.06 -1.72
CA PRO A 14 -6.30 14.43 -1.40
C PRO A 14 -6.23 14.74 0.09
N ILE A 15 -6.87 13.95 0.95
CA ILE A 15 -6.87 14.13 2.41
C ILE A 15 -5.85 13.25 3.14
N GLY A 16 -5.21 12.28 2.46
CA GLY A 16 -4.18 11.43 3.05
C GLY A 16 -4.25 9.97 2.60
N TYR A 17 -3.58 9.11 3.37
CA TYR A 17 -3.53 7.67 3.14
C TYR A 17 -4.51 6.94 4.04
N SER A 18 -5.02 5.82 3.56
CA SER A 18 -5.78 4.88 4.35
C SER A 18 -5.45 3.46 3.95
N VAL A 19 -5.62 2.53 4.88
CA VAL A 19 -5.44 1.11 4.63
C VAL A 19 -6.77 0.37 4.73
N TYR A 20 -6.95 -0.63 3.87
CA TYR A 20 -8.13 -1.50 3.87
C TYR A 20 -7.71 -2.96 3.95
N HIS A 21 -8.37 -3.70 4.83
CA HIS A 21 -8.28 -5.15 4.91
C HIS A 21 -9.51 -5.70 5.63
N ASN A 22 -10.09 -6.79 5.12
CA ASN A 22 -11.22 -7.48 5.73
C ASN A 22 -12.39 -6.54 6.12
N ASN A 23 -12.78 -5.64 5.22
CA ASN A 23 -13.82 -4.62 5.43
C ASN A 23 -13.52 -3.58 6.51
N LYS A 24 -12.30 -3.58 7.08
CA LYS A 24 -11.84 -2.54 7.99
C LYS A 24 -11.09 -1.48 7.20
N HIS A 25 -11.48 -0.23 7.42
CA HIS A 25 -10.80 0.96 6.93
C HIS A 25 -10.10 1.66 8.09
N THR A 26 -8.87 2.13 7.88
CA THR A 26 -8.13 2.89 8.89
C THR A 26 -7.33 3.99 8.21
N ALA A 27 -7.60 5.24 8.57
CA ALA A 27 -6.76 6.37 8.17
C ALA A 27 -5.41 6.26 8.89
N ILE A 28 -4.32 6.54 8.16
CA ILE A 28 -2.97 6.48 8.70
C ILE A 28 -2.27 7.83 8.57
N PRO A 29 -1.30 8.16 9.45
CA PRO A 29 -0.52 9.38 9.33
C PRO A 29 0.17 9.46 7.96
N ALA A 30 0.11 10.63 7.34
CA ALA A 30 0.77 10.90 6.08
C ALA A 30 2.06 11.71 6.34
N PRO A 31 3.22 11.30 5.80
CA PRO A 31 4.42 12.13 5.84
C PRO A 31 4.20 13.44 5.07
N SER A 32 4.91 14.48 5.50
CA SER A 32 4.93 15.80 4.85
C SER A 32 6.35 16.10 4.34
N PRO A 33 6.54 16.45 3.06
CA PRO A 33 5.52 16.54 2.02
C PRO A 33 5.01 15.15 1.59
N ARG A 34 3.75 15.10 1.13
CA ARG A 34 3.13 13.85 0.66
C ARG A 34 3.72 13.46 -0.69
N SER A 35 4.07 12.17 -0.83
CA SER A 35 4.52 11.62 -2.11
C SER A 35 3.40 10.89 -2.85
N ARG A 36 3.42 10.98 -4.18
CA ARG A 36 2.54 10.18 -5.07
C ARG A 36 3.17 8.84 -5.46
N ARG A 37 4.37 8.55 -4.97
CA ARG A 37 5.08 7.28 -5.21
C ARG A 37 5.06 6.43 -3.95
N VAL A 38 4.67 5.16 -4.11
CA VAL A 38 4.56 4.19 -3.03
C VAL A 38 5.47 3.00 -3.31
N GLY A 39 6.23 2.59 -2.30
CA GLY A 39 6.95 1.32 -2.29
C GLY A 39 6.11 0.27 -1.59
N VAL A 40 6.11 -0.95 -2.14
CA VAL A 40 5.43 -2.10 -1.55
C VAL A 40 6.45 -3.21 -1.38
N TYR A 41 6.57 -3.73 -0.16
CA TYR A 41 7.49 -4.81 0.18
C TYR A 41 6.73 -5.97 0.79
N LEU A 42 6.99 -7.17 0.28
CA LEU A 42 6.41 -8.42 0.76
C LEU A 42 7.53 -9.28 1.33
N ASP A 43 7.50 -9.48 2.64
CA ASP A 43 8.31 -10.48 3.32
C ASP A 43 7.44 -11.70 3.55
N TRP A 44 7.51 -12.65 2.61
CA TRP A 44 6.68 -13.85 2.66
C TRP A 44 7.00 -14.73 3.87
N PRO A 45 8.28 -15.09 4.17
CA PRO A 45 8.59 -15.91 5.34
C PRO A 45 8.21 -15.24 6.66
N ALA A 46 8.37 -13.91 6.79
CA ALA A 46 7.98 -13.19 8.00
C ALA A 46 6.47 -12.91 8.09
N GLY A 47 5.71 -13.13 7.01
CA GLY A 47 4.27 -12.88 6.96
C GLY A 47 3.93 -11.38 7.01
N THR A 48 4.74 -10.53 6.38
CA THR A 48 4.51 -9.08 6.39
C THR A 48 4.34 -8.48 4.99
N LEU A 49 3.41 -7.55 4.88
CA LEU A 49 3.21 -6.70 3.71
C LEU A 49 3.29 -5.24 4.14
N SER A 50 4.34 -4.55 3.71
CA SER A 50 4.67 -3.19 4.13
C SER A 50 4.51 -2.19 2.98
N PHE A 51 3.94 -1.02 3.31
CA PHE A 51 3.78 0.11 2.42
C PHE A 51 4.67 1.26 2.87
N TYR A 52 5.29 1.94 1.92
CA TYR A 52 6.19 3.07 2.14
C TYR A 52 5.84 4.23 1.22
N SER A 53 5.93 5.45 1.71
CA SER A 53 5.98 6.65 0.88
C SER A 53 7.41 6.85 0.39
N VAL A 54 7.58 7.10 -0.90
CA VAL A 54 8.90 7.30 -1.52
C VAL A 54 9.07 8.77 -1.89
N SER A 55 9.94 9.50 -1.20
CA SER A 55 10.20 10.93 -1.47
C SER A 55 11.71 11.19 -1.53
N SER A 56 12.21 11.77 -2.62
CA SER A 56 13.65 12.09 -2.80
C SER A 56 14.56 10.93 -2.36
N ASP A 57 14.27 9.73 -2.88
CA ASP A 57 14.95 8.45 -2.57
C ASP A 57 14.92 8.00 -1.10
N THR A 58 14.13 8.66 -0.26
CA THR A 58 13.87 8.26 1.12
C THR A 58 12.58 7.44 1.20
N LEU A 59 12.65 6.30 1.90
CA LEU A 59 11.50 5.47 2.24
C LEU A 59 10.97 5.84 3.62
N THR A 60 9.76 6.40 3.68
CA THR A 60 9.02 6.57 4.94
C THR A 60 7.99 5.46 5.08
N HIS A 61 8.11 4.66 6.14
CA HIS A 61 7.14 3.62 6.45
C HIS A 61 5.73 4.21 6.67
N LEU A 62 4.73 3.60 6.06
CA LEU A 62 3.32 3.98 6.22
C LEU A 62 2.56 2.97 7.06
N HIS A 63 2.65 1.69 6.70
CA HIS A 63 1.90 0.63 7.36
C HIS A 63 2.50 -0.74 7.09
N THR A 64 2.33 -1.67 8.03
CA THR A 64 2.64 -3.09 7.85
C THR A 64 1.43 -3.93 8.24
N PHE A 65 0.93 -4.71 7.29
CA PHE A 65 0.01 -5.79 7.59
C PHE A 65 0.79 -7.05 8.00
N HIS A 66 0.24 -7.77 8.97
CA HIS A 66 0.74 -9.07 9.39
C HIS A 66 -0.28 -10.12 8.99
N SER A 67 0.16 -11.18 8.30
CA SER A 67 -0.71 -12.27 7.87
C SER A 67 0.09 -13.54 7.60
N THR A 68 -0.59 -14.69 7.72
CA THR A 68 -0.05 -15.97 7.28
C THR A 68 -0.49 -16.20 5.83
N PHE A 69 0.36 -15.90 4.86
CA PHE A 69 0.04 -16.07 3.46
C PHE A 69 0.09 -17.56 3.07
N THR A 70 -1.03 -18.10 2.60
CA THR A 70 -1.16 -19.52 2.23
C THR A 70 -1.26 -19.76 0.73
N GLU A 71 -1.52 -18.71 -0.04
CA GLU A 71 -1.74 -18.75 -1.49
C GLU A 71 -1.00 -17.57 -2.15
N PRO A 72 -0.43 -17.72 -3.35
CA PRO A 72 0.33 -16.67 -4.02
C PRO A 72 -0.39 -15.32 -4.03
N LEU A 73 0.36 -14.26 -3.74
CA LEU A 73 -0.15 -12.90 -3.79
C LEU A 73 0.14 -12.26 -5.15
N TYR A 74 -0.83 -11.49 -5.62
CA TYR A 74 -0.73 -10.75 -6.87
C TYR A 74 -0.88 -9.24 -6.60
N PRO A 75 -0.06 -8.39 -7.25
CA PRO A 75 -0.25 -6.97 -7.18
C PRO A 75 -1.57 -6.58 -7.86
N GLY A 76 -2.32 -5.71 -7.21
CA GLY A 76 -3.62 -5.26 -7.65
C GLY A 76 -3.73 -3.75 -7.59
N PHE A 77 -4.28 -3.16 -8.65
CA PHE A 77 -4.45 -1.71 -8.76
C PHE A 77 -5.91 -1.38 -8.99
N TRP A 78 -6.39 -0.40 -8.25
CA TRP A 78 -7.68 0.23 -8.50
C TRP A 78 -7.43 1.71 -8.73
N VAL A 79 -7.93 2.23 -9.85
CA VAL A 79 -7.69 3.60 -10.30
C VAL A 79 -9.05 4.26 -10.43
N ASP A 80 -9.23 5.37 -9.73
CA ASP A 80 -10.45 6.17 -9.78
C ASP A 80 -10.52 6.98 -11.09
N TYR A 81 -11.65 7.63 -11.34
CA TYR A 81 -11.84 8.53 -12.47
C TYR A 81 -10.76 9.62 -12.50
N ASP A 82 -10.26 9.94 -13.70
CA ASP A 82 -9.17 10.89 -13.94
C ASP A 82 -7.84 10.64 -13.19
N SER A 83 -7.63 9.41 -12.70
CA SER A 83 -6.38 9.00 -12.04
C SER A 83 -5.55 8.08 -12.95
N SER A 84 -4.27 7.93 -12.64
CA SER A 84 -3.39 6.97 -13.31
C SER A 84 -2.41 6.32 -12.33
N VAL A 85 -1.94 5.13 -12.69
CA VAL A 85 -0.88 4.42 -11.99
C VAL A 85 0.16 3.98 -13.01
N SER A 86 1.44 4.08 -12.63
CA SER A 86 2.55 3.56 -13.40
C SER A 86 3.48 2.75 -12.51
N LEU A 87 4.10 1.73 -13.09
CA LEU A 87 5.12 0.94 -12.41
C LEU A 87 6.48 1.60 -12.65
N CYS A 88 7.19 1.91 -11.56
CA CYS A 88 8.56 2.36 -11.65
C CYS A 88 9.49 1.15 -11.80
N GLN A 89 10.45 1.22 -12.73
CA GLN A 89 11.56 0.28 -12.74
C GLN A 89 12.49 0.58 -11.56
N ILE A 90 12.92 -0.48 -10.88
CA ILE A 90 14.01 -0.40 -9.91
C ILE A 90 15.28 -0.62 -10.74
N THR A 91 15.87 0.48 -11.21
CA THR A 91 17.16 0.47 -11.92
C THR A 91 18.31 0.40 -10.94
#